data_AF-A0AAW4BNF8-F1
#
_entry.id   AF-A0AAW4BNF8-F1
#
_cell.length_a   1.000
_cell.length_b   1.000
_cell.length_c   1.000
_cell.angle_alpha   90.00
_cell.angle_beta   90.00
_cell.angle_gamma   90.00
#
_symmetry.space_group_name_H-M   'P 1'
#
loop_
_entity.id
_entity.type
_entity.pdbx_description
1 polymer ?
#
loop_
_entity_poly.entity_id
_entity_poly.type
_entity_poly.pdbx_seq_one_letter_code
_entity_poly.pdbx_strand_id
1 'polypeptide(L)'
;MDFIFHNANQYVTETYGSSAFSKGLTPIQSPKAEVTRQLFKAIRTGKEVMIDYCSRTNPLGKSRLVTPFAIANDGLRWHCRAYCHTRERFADFNLGRIMKVELQGKSSINFQQDTIWFTFVDIEIGPHPELTQEEQNLVLNDFGYDKPFKIRT
;
A
#
# COMPACT_ATOMS: atom_id res chain seq x y z
N MET A 1 16.24 5.01 -13.73
CA MET A 1 15.30 6.12 -13.99
C MET A 1 14.78 6.54 -12.64
N ASP A 2 15.29 7.64 -12.11
CA ASP A 2 14.79 8.23 -10.87
C ASP A 2 13.52 9.01 -11.19
N PHE A 3 12.40 8.62 -10.60
CA PHE A 3 11.17 9.38 -10.71
C PHE A 3 11.23 10.52 -9.70
N ILE A 4 11.47 11.74 -10.19
CA ILE A 4 11.27 12.97 -9.42
C ILE A 4 9.76 13.17 -9.36
N PHE A 5 9.16 12.93 -8.20
CA PHE A 5 7.77 13.29 -7.95
C PHE A 5 7.73 14.78 -7.57
N HIS A 6 7.03 15.60 -8.36
CA HIS A 6 6.59 16.91 -7.89
C HIS A 6 5.49 16.65 -6.86
N ASN A 7 5.85 16.63 -5.59
CA ASN A 7 4.90 16.43 -4.50
C ASN A 7 4.00 17.67 -4.44
N ALA A 8 2.76 17.56 -4.89
CA ALA A 8 1.71 18.55 -4.63
C ALA A 8 1.18 18.44 -3.19
N ASN A 9 2.06 18.14 -2.24
CA ASN A 9 1.72 17.99 -0.84
C ASN A 9 1.80 19.39 -0.21
N GLN A 10 0.64 19.99 0.10
CA GLN A 10 0.54 21.35 0.62
C GLN A 10 1.48 21.60 1.79
N TYR A 11 1.64 20.63 2.69
CA TYR A 11 2.56 20.71 3.82
C TYR A 11 4.03 20.94 3.42
N VAL A 12 4.49 20.27 2.35
CA VAL A 12 5.86 20.41 1.84
C VAL A 12 6.06 21.76 1.17
N THR A 13 5.05 22.23 0.43
CA THR A 13 5.09 23.54 -0.23
C THR A 13 5.08 24.69 0.78
N GLU A 14 4.27 24.58 1.85
CA GLU A 14 4.19 25.57 2.91
C GLU A 14 5.46 25.62 3.77
N THR A 15 6.08 24.46 4.04
CA THR A 15 7.26 24.38 4.92
C THR A 15 8.57 24.70 4.19
N TYR A 16 8.72 24.27 2.93
CA TYR A 16 10.01 24.28 2.21
C TYR A 16 9.98 25.09 0.90
N GLY A 17 8.84 25.71 0.56
CA GLY A 17 8.66 26.51 -0.65
C GLY A 17 8.32 25.70 -1.90
N SER A 18 7.82 26.38 -2.94
CA SER A 18 7.39 25.77 -4.20
C SER A 18 8.51 25.11 -5.02
N SER A 19 9.77 25.36 -4.66
CA SER A 19 10.97 24.75 -5.26
C SER A 19 11.49 23.55 -4.47
N ALA A 20 10.78 23.10 -3.43
CA ALA A 20 11.20 21.98 -2.61
C ALA A 20 11.17 20.67 -3.40
N PHE A 21 12.34 20.01 -3.49
CA PHE A 21 12.44 18.65 -4.01
C PHE A 21 12.44 17.67 -2.84
N SER A 22 11.37 16.90 -2.68
CA SER A 22 11.38 15.77 -1.75
C SER A 22 11.89 14.52 -2.47
N LYS A 23 13.06 14.02 -2.09
CA LYS A 23 13.45 12.65 -2.46
C LYS A 23 12.78 11.69 -1.47
N GLY A 24 11.55 11.28 -1.79
CA GLY A 24 10.87 10.22 -1.05
C GLY A 24 11.63 8.89 -1.16
N LEU A 25 11.13 7.87 -0.49
CA LEU A 25 11.59 6.50 -0.74
C LEU A 25 11.33 6.17 -2.21
N THR A 26 12.39 5.87 -2.97
CA THR A 26 12.24 5.40 -4.34
C THR A 26 11.66 3.99 -4.31
N PRO A 27 10.56 3.70 -5.02
CA PRO A 27 10.04 2.34 -5.10
C PRO A 27 11.14 1.40 -5.57
N ILE A 28 11.34 0.31 -4.83
CA ILE A 28 12.43 -0.65 -5.06
C ILE A 28 12.32 -1.24 -6.48
N GLN A 29 11.09 -1.33 -7.00
CA GLN A 29 10.83 -1.77 -8.36
C GLN A 29 9.52 -1.16 -8.88
N SER A 30 9.55 -0.63 -10.10
CA SER A 30 8.33 -0.24 -10.80
C SER A 30 7.62 -1.49 -11.34
N PRO A 31 6.30 -1.64 -11.11
CA PRO A 31 5.55 -2.77 -11.65
C PRO A 31 5.50 -2.71 -13.18
N LYS A 32 5.47 -3.87 -13.83
CA LYS A 32 5.34 -3.94 -15.30
C LYS A 32 4.02 -3.32 -15.73
N ALA A 33 4.06 -2.41 -16.70
CA ALA A 33 2.86 -1.71 -17.20
C ALA A 33 1.75 -2.68 -17.65
N GLU A 34 2.12 -3.82 -18.22
CA GLU A 34 1.18 -4.88 -18.62
C GLU A 34 0.41 -5.46 -17.43
N VAL A 35 1.11 -5.80 -16.34
CA VAL A 35 0.50 -6.32 -15.10
C VAL A 35 -0.49 -5.29 -14.55
N THR A 36 -0.03 -4.05 -14.40
CA THR A 36 -0.84 -2.95 -13.87
C THR A 36 -2.10 -2.72 -14.70
N ARG A 37 -1.97 -2.67 -16.04
CA ARG A 37 -3.10 -2.47 -16.96
C ARG A 37 -4.15 -3.58 -16.84
N GLN A 38 -3.71 -4.84 -16.80
CA GLN A 38 -4.64 -5.98 -16.68
C GLN A 38 -5.36 -5.99 -15.32
N LEU A 39 -4.64 -5.70 -14.24
CA LEU A 39 -5.26 -5.60 -12.90
C LEU A 39 -6.28 -4.46 -12.82
N PHE A 40 -5.97 -3.26 -13.33
CA PHE A 40 -6.94 -2.17 -13.39
C PHE A 40 -8.17 -2.53 -14.22
N LYS A 41 -7.98 -3.21 -15.37
CA LYS A 41 -9.08 -3.70 -16.19
C LYS A 41 -9.94 -4.70 -15.42
N ALA A 42 -9.33 -5.63 -14.69
CA ALA A 42 -10.04 -6.60 -13.86
C ALA A 42 -10.88 -5.92 -12.79
N ILE A 43 -10.29 -5.00 -12.02
CA ILE A 43 -10.96 -4.23 -10.98
C ILE A 43 -12.16 -3.46 -11.56
N ARG A 44 -11.94 -2.69 -12.63
CA ARG A 44 -12.99 -1.88 -13.26
C ARG A 44 -14.14 -2.71 -13.83
N THR A 45 -13.90 -3.97 -14.19
CA THR A 45 -14.90 -4.85 -14.81
C THR A 45 -15.42 -5.92 -13.85
N GLY A 46 -15.02 -5.90 -12.57
CA GLY A 46 -15.42 -6.88 -11.57
C GLY A 46 -15.03 -8.31 -11.95
N LYS A 47 -13.85 -8.49 -12.55
CA LYS A 47 -13.37 -9.78 -13.05
C LYS A 47 -12.31 -10.40 -12.16
N GLU A 48 -12.30 -11.72 -12.16
CA GLU A 48 -11.21 -12.52 -11.61
C GLU A 48 -10.01 -12.48 -12.56
N VAL A 49 -8.83 -12.75 -12.00
CA VAL A 49 -7.60 -12.94 -12.79
C VAL A 49 -6.87 -14.18 -12.31
N MET A 50 -6.29 -14.90 -13.27
CA MET A 50 -5.23 -15.86 -12.99
C MET A 50 -3.91 -15.11 -12.99
N ILE A 51 -3.14 -15.20 -11.90
CA ILE A 51 -1.82 -14.59 -11.79
C ILE A 51 -0.76 -15.66 -11.58
N ASP A 52 0.39 -15.51 -12.24
CA ASP A 52 1.59 -16.28 -11.91
C ASP A 52 2.41 -15.48 -10.91
N TYR A 53 2.39 -15.92 -9.64
CA TYR A 53 2.95 -15.15 -8.54
C TYR A 53 4.17 -15.81 -7.91
N CYS A 54 5.30 -15.11 -7.91
CA CYS A 54 6.52 -15.52 -7.22
C CYS A 54 6.39 -15.21 -5.72
N SER A 55 6.40 -16.25 -4.88
CA SER A 55 6.32 -16.11 -3.42
C SER A 55 7.57 -16.66 -2.75
N ARG A 56 7.80 -16.37 -1.47
CA ARG A 56 8.92 -16.97 -0.72
C ARG A 56 8.93 -18.51 -0.79
N THR A 57 7.75 -19.12 -0.70
CA THR A 57 7.61 -20.59 -0.74
C THR A 57 7.51 -21.16 -2.16
N ASN A 58 7.29 -20.31 -3.18
CA ASN A 58 7.24 -20.72 -4.59
C ASN A 58 8.00 -19.66 -5.41
N PRO A 59 9.34 -19.64 -5.37
CA PRO A 59 10.14 -18.57 -5.98
C PRO A 59 10.06 -18.59 -7.51
N LEU A 60 9.82 -19.76 -8.11
CA LEU A 60 9.65 -19.93 -9.57
C LEU A 60 8.26 -19.50 -10.07
N GLY A 61 7.37 -19.06 -9.18
CA GLY A 61 6.00 -18.71 -9.51
C GLY A 61 5.02 -19.85 -9.24
N LYS A 62 3.80 -19.49 -8.85
CA LYS A 62 2.66 -20.40 -8.77
C LYS A 62 1.42 -19.67 -9.24
N SER A 63 0.65 -20.31 -10.11
CA SER A 63 -0.61 -19.76 -10.58
C SER A 63 -1.63 -19.68 -9.44
N ARG A 64 -2.33 -18.55 -9.36
CA ARG A 64 -3.35 -18.28 -8.35
C ARG A 64 -4.52 -17.56 -9.01
N LEU A 65 -5.72 -18.08 -8.80
CA LEU A 65 -6.93 -17.34 -9.12
C LEU A 65 -7.19 -16.32 -8.00
N VAL A 66 -7.36 -15.06 -8.36
CA VAL A 66 -7.64 -13.97 -7.42
C VAL A 66 -8.71 -13.04 -7.95
N THR A 67 -9.48 -12.43 -7.04
CA THR A 67 -10.36 -11.29 -7.34
C THR A 67 -9.71 -10.01 -6.84
N PRO A 68 -9.12 -9.18 -7.72
CA PRO A 68 -8.49 -7.92 -7.34
C PRO A 68 -9.56 -6.86 -7.07
N PHE A 69 -9.32 -5.97 -6.10
CA PHE A 69 -10.22 -4.85 -5.84
C PHE A 69 -9.54 -3.49 -5.65
N ALA A 70 -8.30 -3.45 -5.16
CA ALA A 70 -7.57 -2.19 -4.97
C ALA A 70 -6.08 -2.31 -5.31
N ILE A 71 -5.50 -1.19 -5.70
CA ILE A 71 -4.06 -1.02 -5.91
C ILE A 71 -3.57 0.05 -4.93
N ALA A 72 -2.51 -0.25 -4.18
CA ALA A 72 -1.93 0.65 -3.18
C ALA A 72 -0.40 0.70 -3.29
N ASN A 73 0.21 1.78 -2.82
CA ASN A 73 1.65 1.96 -2.73
C ASN A 73 2.01 2.31 -1.28
N ASP A 74 2.93 1.54 -0.68
CA ASP A 74 3.39 1.72 0.72
C ASP A 74 4.64 2.62 0.84
N GLY A 75 5.02 3.31 -0.24
CA GLY A 75 6.26 4.08 -0.37
C GLY A 75 7.43 3.28 -0.96
N LEU A 76 7.39 1.95 -0.90
CA LEU A 76 8.47 1.08 -1.40
C LEU A 76 8.03 0.15 -2.52
N ARG A 77 6.77 -0.30 -2.49
CA ARG A 77 6.23 -1.33 -3.36
C ARG A 77 4.77 -1.05 -3.71
N TRP A 78 4.41 -1.46 -4.91
CA TRP A 78 3.01 -1.50 -5.33
C TRP A 78 2.39 -2.84 -4.96
N HIS A 79 1.20 -2.80 -4.37
CA HIS A 79 0.43 -3.95 -3.96
C HIS A 79 -0.95 -3.96 -4.62
N CYS A 80 -1.43 -5.15 -4.90
CA CYS A 80 -2.80 -5.43 -5.29
C CYS A 80 -3.48 -6.13 -4.14
N ARG A 81 -4.49 -5.50 -3.56
CA ARG A 81 -5.36 -6.12 -2.57
C ARG A 81 -6.40 -6.94 -3.31
N ALA A 82 -6.46 -8.23 -3.01
CA ALA A 82 -7.30 -9.19 -3.72
C ALA A 82 -7.78 -10.32 -2.81
N TYR A 83 -8.94 -10.89 -3.13
CA TYR A 83 -9.37 -12.17 -2.56
C TYR A 83 -8.62 -13.31 -3.25
N CYS A 84 -7.90 -14.13 -2.49
CA CYS A 84 -7.19 -15.30 -3.00
C CYS A 84 -8.08 -16.53 -2.88
N HIS A 85 -8.60 -17.02 -4.00
CA HIS A 85 -9.51 -18.17 -4.03
C HIS A 85 -8.87 -19.45 -3.49
N THR A 86 -7.57 -19.66 -3.70
CA THR A 86 -6.85 -20.82 -3.15
C THR A 86 -6.70 -20.78 -1.62
N ARG A 87 -6.70 -19.59 -1.02
CA ARG A 87 -6.51 -19.42 0.44
C ARG A 87 -7.78 -18.96 1.15
N GLU A 88 -8.85 -18.75 0.39
CA GLU A 88 -10.16 -18.28 0.84
C GLU A 88 -10.08 -17.06 1.76
N ARG A 89 -9.25 -16.08 1.39
CA ARG A 89 -9.07 -14.84 2.17
C ARG A 89 -8.58 -13.68 1.33
N PHE A 90 -8.83 -12.47 1.82
CA PHE A 90 -8.19 -11.26 1.31
C PHE A 90 -6.70 -11.22 1.66
N ALA A 91 -5.88 -10.77 0.71
CA ALA A 91 -4.43 -10.71 0.83
C ALA A 91 -3.84 -9.64 -0.11
N ASP A 92 -2.62 -9.21 0.23
CA ASP A 92 -1.83 -8.30 -0.59
C ASP A 92 -0.84 -9.06 -1.48
N PHE A 93 -0.83 -8.69 -2.76
CA PHE A 93 0.06 -9.22 -3.78
C PHE A 93 0.97 -8.11 -4.30
N ASN A 94 2.28 -8.23 -4.08
CA ASN A 94 3.24 -7.28 -4.62
C ASN A 94 3.26 -7.40 -6.16
N LEU A 95 2.94 -6.32 -6.86
CA LEU A 95 2.89 -6.30 -8.34
C LEU A 95 4.24 -6.65 -8.98
N GLY A 96 5.36 -6.29 -8.34
CA GLY A 96 6.71 -6.63 -8.82
C GLY A 96 7.02 -8.14 -8.84
N ARG A 97 6.20 -8.94 -8.15
CA ARG A 97 6.31 -10.41 -8.11
C ARG A 97 5.28 -11.13 -9.00
N ILE A 98 4.44 -10.38 -9.71
CA ILE A 98 3.48 -10.95 -10.66
C ILE A 98 4.16 -11.03 -12.03
N MET A 99 4.31 -12.26 -12.53
CA MET A 99 4.97 -12.51 -13.80
C MET A 99 4.02 -12.38 -14.98
N LYS A 100 2.77 -12.81 -14.79
CA LYS A 100 1.71 -12.83 -15.81
C LYS A 100 0.36 -12.59 -15.16
N VAL A 101 -0.56 -11.97 -15.90
CA VAL A 101 -1.95 -11.76 -15.51
C VAL A 101 -2.85 -12.12 -16.69
N GLU A 102 -3.82 -12.98 -16.44
CA GLU A 102 -4.85 -13.35 -17.42
C GLU A 102 -6.24 -13.07 -16.86
N LEU A 103 -7.02 -12.25 -17.57
CA LEU A 103 -8.41 -11.98 -17.22
C LEU A 103 -9.26 -13.24 -17.35
N GLN A 104 -10.12 -13.45 -16.36
CA GLN A 104 -11.04 -14.58 -16.31
C GLN A 104 -12.50 -14.09 -16.38
N GLY A 105 -13.40 -14.85 -15.76
CA GLY A 105 -14.83 -14.54 -15.64
C GLY A 105 -15.13 -13.40 -14.67
N LYS A 106 -16.43 -13.13 -14.49
CA LYS A 106 -16.90 -12.21 -13.45
C LYS A 106 -16.64 -12.84 -12.08
N SER A 107 -16.22 -12.02 -11.12
CA SER A 107 -16.14 -12.44 -9.74
C SER A 107 -17.50 -12.36 -9.06
N SER A 108 -17.75 -13.27 -8.13
CA SER A 108 -18.86 -13.19 -7.16
C SER A 108 -18.43 -12.63 -5.80
N ILE A 109 -17.14 -12.35 -5.60
CA ILE A 109 -16.62 -11.87 -4.31
C ILE A 109 -17.06 -10.43 -4.07
N ASN A 110 -17.72 -10.20 -2.94
CA ASN A 110 -18.00 -8.86 -2.45
C ASN A 110 -16.80 -8.33 -1.65
N PHE A 111 -16.14 -7.29 -2.15
CA PHE A 111 -14.98 -6.69 -1.48
C PHE A 111 -15.33 -6.10 -0.11
N GLN A 112 -16.59 -5.73 0.17
CA GLN A 112 -16.99 -5.22 1.49
C GLN A 112 -16.82 -6.25 2.62
N GLN A 113 -16.62 -7.53 2.29
CA GLN A 113 -16.30 -8.57 3.25
C GLN A 113 -14.86 -8.47 3.79
N ASP A 114 -14.00 -7.64 3.19
CA ASP A 114 -12.65 -7.38 3.68
C ASP A 114 -12.66 -6.40 4.85
N THR A 115 -13.14 -6.87 6.00
CA THR A 115 -13.28 -6.04 7.21
C THR A 115 -11.96 -5.41 7.61
N ILE A 116 -10.84 -6.12 7.48
CA ILE A 116 -9.49 -5.59 7.79
C ILE A 116 -9.17 -4.37 6.94
N TRP A 117 -9.53 -4.38 5.65
CA TRP A 117 -9.27 -3.26 4.75
C TRP A 117 -10.19 -2.06 5.00
N PHE A 118 -11.44 -2.30 5.40
CA PHE A 118 -12.43 -1.23 5.64
C PHE A 118 -12.48 -0.73 7.09
N THR A 119 -11.66 -1.31 7.98
CA THR A 119 -11.57 -0.87 9.38
C THR A 119 -10.50 0.20 9.49
N PHE A 120 -10.94 1.41 9.84
CA PHE A 120 -10.02 2.46 10.27
C PHE A 120 -9.63 2.25 11.73
N VAL A 121 -8.36 2.46 12.03
CA VAL A 121 -7.83 2.44 13.40
C VAL A 121 -7.18 3.78 13.72
N ASP A 122 -7.37 4.22 14.96
CA ASP A 122 -6.68 5.40 15.47
C ASP A 122 -5.38 4.93 16.14
N ILE A 123 -4.25 5.28 15.54
CA ILE A 123 -2.92 5.04 16.09
C ILE A 123 -2.53 6.27 16.89
N GLU A 124 -2.34 6.10 18.19
CA GLU A 124 -1.79 7.16 19.04
C GLU A 124 -0.27 7.12 19.00
N ILE A 125 0.34 8.25 18.63
CA ILE A 125 1.78 8.44 18.59
C ILE A 125 2.15 9.35 19.74
N GLY A 126 3.08 8.89 20.56
CA GLY A 126 3.58 9.60 21.72
C GLY A 126 4.98 9.15 22.10
N PRO A 127 5.59 9.83 23.09
CA PRO A 127 6.89 9.48 23.62
C PRO A 127 6.83 8.12 24.34
N HIS A 128 7.99 7.48 24.50
CA HIS A 128 8.07 6.18 25.17
C HIS A 128 7.53 6.29 26.61
N PRO A 129 6.63 5.39 27.06
CA PRO A 129 5.91 5.55 28.31
C PRO A 129 6.79 5.44 29.57
N GLU A 130 7.99 4.86 29.45
CA GLU A 130 8.95 4.74 30.56
C GLU A 130 9.83 6.00 30.76
N LEU A 131 9.72 7.01 29.90
CA LEU A 131 10.44 8.28 30.08
C LEU A 131 9.82 9.12 31.20
N THR A 132 10.63 9.95 31.84
CA THR A 132 10.15 10.98 32.77
C THR A 132 9.25 11.97 32.05
N GLN A 133 8.41 12.70 32.80
CA GLN A 133 7.49 13.67 32.19
C GLN A 133 8.24 14.76 31.43
N GLU A 134 9.39 15.20 31.94
CA GLU A 134 10.26 16.19 31.32
C GLU A 134 10.84 15.68 29.99
N GLU A 135 11.31 14.43 29.94
CA GLU A 135 11.80 13.80 28.72
C GLU A 135 10.68 13.57 27.69
N GLN A 136 9.49 13.17 28.14
CA GLN A 136 8.32 13.03 27.27
C GLN A 136 7.95 14.37 26.62
N ASN A 137 7.95 15.45 27.40
CA ASN A 137 7.67 16.79 26.91
C ASN A 137 8.75 17.28 25.93
N LEU A 138 10.02 16.98 26.20
CA LEU A 138 11.12 17.30 25.29
C LEU A 138 10.93 16.59 23.93
N VAL A 139 10.66 15.29 23.94
CA VAL A 139 10.41 14.51 22.72
C VAL A 139 9.21 15.07 21.96
N LEU A 140 8.09 15.37 22.62
CA LEU A 140 6.93 15.95 21.94
C LEU A 140 7.26 17.30 21.28
N ASN A 141 8.01 18.15 21.97
CA ASN A 141 8.43 19.45 21.47
C ASN A 141 9.36 19.35 20.25
N ASP A 142 10.29 18.38 20.23
CA ASP A 142 11.16 18.11 19.07
C ASP A 142 10.35 17.79 17.80
N PHE A 143 9.15 17.25 17.95
CA PHE A 143 8.21 16.95 16.87
C PHE A 143 7.12 18.01 16.68
N GLY A 144 7.15 19.12 17.43
CA GLY A 144 6.20 20.23 17.32
C GLY A 144 4.82 19.95 17.94
N TYR A 145 4.73 19.01 18.89
CA TYR A 145 3.49 18.68 19.59
C TYR A 145 3.61 18.98 21.09
N ASP A 146 2.47 19.26 21.72
CA ASP A 146 2.36 19.48 23.17
C ASP A 146 1.76 18.26 23.90
N LYS A 147 1.28 17.26 23.15
CA LYS A 147 0.66 16.03 23.64
C LYS A 147 0.73 14.92 22.58
N PRO A 148 0.55 13.64 22.98
CA PRO A 148 0.34 12.56 22.03
C PRO A 148 -0.79 12.88 21.05
N PHE A 149 -0.61 12.49 19.80
CA PHE A 149 -1.56 12.78 18.72
C PHE A 149 -1.99 11.49 18.02
N LYS A 150 -3.14 11.54 17.35
CA LYS A 150 -3.72 10.37 16.68
C LYS A 150 -3.59 10.51 15.18
N ILE A 151 -3.15 9.45 14.54
CA ILE A 151 -3.25 9.25 13.09
C ILE A 151 -4.32 8.21 12.85
N ARG A 152 -5.31 8.56 12.03
CA ARG A 152 -6.31 7.60 11.55
C ARG A 152 -5.79 6.92 10.30
N THR A 153 -5.70 5.59 10.32
CA THR A 153 -5.22 4.76 9.19
C THR A 153 -6.25 3.73 8.81
#